data_AF-A0A3B9TR15-F1
#
_entry.id   AF-A0A3B9TR15-F1
#
_cell.length_a   1.000
_cell.length_b   1.000
_cell.length_c   1.000
_cell.angle_alpha   90.00
_cell.angle_beta   90.00
_cell.angle_gamma   90.00
#
_symmetry.space_group_name_H-M   'P 1'
#
loop_
_entity.id
_entity.type
_entity.pdbx_description
1 polymer ?
#
loop_
_entity_poly.entity_id
_entity_poly.type
_entity_poly.pdbx_seq_one_letter_code
_entity_poly.pdbx_strand_id
1 'polypeptide(L)' 'MSSSLGKSASHIFLRDKNFYYRKALPPELHDKIGINEIKTSLENSNIKDARSLFSCLNLQMIRAGVAGVCIS' A
#
# COMPACT_ATOMS: atom_id res chain seq x y z
N MET A 1 -15.58 -20.51 12.96
CA MET A 1 -14.52 -19.48 12.91
C MET A 1 -14.75 -18.65 11.67
N SER A 2 -15.07 -17.37 11.81
CA SER A 2 -15.21 -16.48 10.64
C SER A 2 -13.83 -16.35 10.02
N SER A 3 -13.61 -17.00 8.89
CA SER A 3 -12.51 -16.70 8.00
C SER A 3 -12.76 -15.28 7.48
N SER A 4 -12.40 -14.29 8.29
CA SER A 4 -12.27 -12.92 7.80
C SER A 4 -11.28 -13.02 6.65
N LEU A 5 -11.76 -12.85 5.42
CA LEU A 5 -10.96 -12.55 4.25
C LEU A 5 -10.12 -11.34 4.63
N GLY A 6 -8.98 -11.60 5.26
CA GLY A 6 -8.13 -10.60 5.86
C GLY A 6 -7.76 -9.65 4.75
N LYS A 7 -8.30 -8.44 4.80
CA LYS A 7 -7.98 -7.41 3.82
C LYS A 7 -6.46 -7.31 3.81
N SER A 8 -5.86 -7.66 2.67
CA SER A 8 -4.41 -7.61 2.52
C SER A 8 -3.89 -6.27 3.01
N ALA A 9 -2.77 -6.29 3.74
CA ALA A 9 -2.10 -5.11 4.27
C ALA A 9 -1.85 -4.05 3.18
N SER A 10 -1.85 -4.46 1.91
CA SER A 10 -1.90 -3.57 0.76
C SER A 10 -3.08 -3.90 -0.17
N HIS A 11 -3.93 -2.91 -0.48
CA HIS A 11 -5.06 -3.08 -1.41
C HIS A 11 -5.39 -1.81 -2.18
N ILE A 12 -6.05 -1.97 -3.33
CA ILE A 12 -6.62 -0.89 -4.12
C ILE A 12 -8.06 -0.67 -3.66
N PHE A 13 -8.49 0.58 -3.57
CA PHE A 13 -9.89 0.93 -3.35
C PHE A 13 -10.29 2.11 -4.26
N LEU A 14 -11.57 2.17 -4.62
CA LEU A 14 -12.13 3.29 -5.38
C LEU A 14 -12.67 4.32 -4.39
N ARG A 15 -12.33 5.59 -4.58
CA ARG A 15 -12.96 6.72 -3.88
C ARG A 15 -13.29 7.79 -4.90
N ASP A 16 -14.52 8.29 -4.82
CA ASP A 16 -15.10 9.21 -5.80
C ASP A 16 -15.04 8.62 -7.22
N LYS A 17 -14.03 8.99 -8.01
CA LYS A 17 -13.80 8.48 -9.37
C LYS A 17 -12.37 7.94 -9.58
N ASN A 18 -11.53 7.99 -8.55
CA ASN A 18 -10.12 7.63 -8.66
C ASN A 18 -9.82 6.39 -7.85
N PHE A 19 -8.98 5.51 -8.39
CA PHE A 19 -8.41 4.43 -7.63
C PHE A 19 -7.29 4.94 -6.73
N TYR A 20 -7.23 4.37 -5.53
CA TYR A 20 -6.21 4.66 -4.53
C TYR A 20 -5.53 3.36 -4.13
N TYR A 21 -4.22 3.43 -3.97
CA TYR A 21 -3.43 2.38 -3.34
C TYR A 21 -3.29 2.68 -1.86
N ARG A 22 -3.63 1.70 -1.01
CA ARG A 22 -3.35 1.73 0.43
C ARG A 22 -2.30 0.69 0.75
N LYS A 23 -1.32 1.06 1.57
CA LYS A 23 -0.38 0.14 2.20
C LYS A 23 -0.25 0.45 3.68
N ALA A 24 -0.52 -0.56 4.50
CA ALA A 24 -0.18 -0.54 5.91
C ALA A 24 1.35 -0.57 6.06
N LEU A 25 1.85 0.27 6.96
CA LEU A 25 3.25 0.31 7.30
C LEU A 25 3.55 -0.66 8.45
N PRO A 26 4.80 -1.12 8.56
CA PRO A 26 5.26 -1.82 9.75
C PRO A 26 4.95 -1.04 11.03
N PRO A 27 4.53 -1.72 12.13
CA PRO A 27 4.19 -1.08 13.40
C PRO A 27 5.32 -0.20 13.98
N GLU A 28 6.57 -0.54 13.67
CA GLU A 28 7.75 0.19 14.15
C GLU A 28 7.78 1.64 13.62
N LEU A 29 7.17 1.90 12.47
CA LEU A 29 7.00 3.27 11.95
C LEU A 29 5.91 4.02 12.69
N HIS A 30 4.86 3.35 13.13
CA HIS A 30 3.85 3.99 13.96
C HIS A 30 4.44 4.50 15.28
N ASP A 31 5.25 3.67 15.94
CA ASP A 31 5.85 4.04 17.23
C ASP A 31 6.86 5.18 17.09
N LYS A 32 7.53 5.29 15.93
CA LYS A 32 8.53 6.33 15.67
C LYS A 32 7.97 7.65 15.15
N ILE A 33 6.98 7.59 14.25
CA ILE A 33 6.50 8.76 13.50
C ILE A 33 4.97 8.91 13.49
N GLY A 34 4.23 8.01 14.16
CA GLY A 34 2.77 8.06 14.26
C GLY A 34 2.03 7.68 12.97
N ILE A 35 2.71 7.10 11.98
CA ILE A 35 2.12 6.77 10.67
C ILE A 35 1.86 5.27 10.57
N ASN A 36 0.60 4.91 10.36
CA ASN A 36 0.14 3.53 10.20
C ASN A 36 0.02 3.08 8.76
N GLU A 37 -0.17 4.01 7.83
CA GLU A 37 -0.48 3.69 6.44
C GLU A 37 -0.12 4.82 5.49
N ILE A 38 0.13 4.44 4.24
CA ILE A 38 0.28 5.35 3.12
C ILE A 38 -0.88 5.14 2.17
N LYS A 39 -1.43 6.24 1.66
CA LYS A 39 -2.44 6.27 0.61
C LYS A 39 -1.91 7.05 -0.57
N THR A 40 -1.87 6.43 -1.75
CA THR A 40 -1.42 7.06 -2.99
C THR A 40 -2.58 7.07 -3.98
N SER A 41 -2.91 8.26 -4.50
CA SER A 41 -3.84 8.35 -5.64
C SER A 41 -3.19 7.71 -6.85
N LEU A 42 -3.92 6.86 -7.56
CA LEU A 42 -3.49 6.30 -8.84
C LEU A 42 -3.96 7.16 -10.03
N GLU A 43 -4.67 8.28 -9.75
CA GLU A 43 -5.16 9.28 -10.71
C GLU A 43 -5.83 8.68 -11.96
N ASN A 44 -6.45 7.51 -11.79
CA ASN A 44 -7.07 6.76 -12.87
C ASN A 44 -8.38 6.15 -12.37
N SER A 45 -9.38 6.16 -13.23
CA SER A 45 -10.70 5.56 -13.02
C SER A 45 -10.81 4.15 -13.63
N ASN A 46 -9.76 3.64 -14.27
CA ASN A 46 -9.70 2.32 -14.89
C ASN A 46 -9.04 1.28 -13.97
N ILE A 47 -9.76 0.20 -13.68
CA ILE A 47 -9.31 -0.85 -12.76
C ILE A 47 -8.13 -1.66 -13.29
N LYS A 48 -7.99 -1.82 -14.62
CA LYS A 48 -6.87 -2.57 -15.22
C LYS A 48 -5.56 -1.81 -15.01
N ASP A 49 -5.56 -0.51 -15.31
CA ASP A 49 -4.40 0.36 -15.12
C ASP A 49 -4.05 0.50 -13.64
N ALA A 50 -5.06 0.67 -12.78
CA ALA A 50 -4.87 0.73 -11.34
C ALA A 50 -4.20 -0.55 -10.79
N ARG A 51 -4.58 -1.73 -11.29
CA ARG A 51 -3.96 -3.01 -10.92
C ARG A 51 -2.52 -3.12 -11.40
N SER A 52 -2.22 -2.65 -12.62
CA SER A 52 -0.85 -2.60 -13.13
C SER A 52 0.04 -1.68 -12.28
N LEU A 53 -0.45 -0.49 -11.94
CA LEU A 53 0.25 0.46 -11.05
C LEU A 53 0.44 -0.11 -9.64
N PHE A 54 -0.59 -0.76 -9.09
CA PHE A 54 -0.50 -1.45 -7.81
C PHE A 54 0.61 -2.50 -7.79
N SER A 55 0.70 -3.34 -8.83
CA SER A 55 1.74 -4.37 -8.92
C SER A 55 3.14 -3.74 -8.94
N CYS A 56 3.32 -2.68 -9.73
CA CYS A 56 4.57 -1.93 -9.80
C CYS A 56 4.96 -1.29 -8.45
N LEU A 57 4.03 -0.56 -7.81
CA LEU A 57 4.25 0.11 -6.53
C LEU A 57 4.54 -0.89 -5.42
N ASN A 58 3.82 -2.02 -5.39
CA ASN A 58 4.05 -3.05 -4.39
C ASN A 58 5.44 -3.67 -4.54
N LEU A 59 5.90 -3.95 -5.76
CA LEU A 59 7.25 -4.46 -6.03
C LEU A 59 8.33 -3.44 -5.63
N GLN A 60 8.15 -2.15 -5.95
CA GLN A 60 9.12 -1.12 -5.56
C GLN A 60 9.21 -0.94 -4.05
N MET A 61 8.07 -0.97 -3.35
CA MET A 61 8.04 -0.87 -1.88
C MET A 61 8.64 -2.12 -1.22
N ILE A 62 8.47 -3.31 -1.81
CA ILE A 62 9.16 -4.52 -1.35
C ILE A 62 10.66 -4.37 -1.58
N ARG A 63 11.10 -3.92 -2.76
CA ARG A 63 12.52 -3.65 -3.04
C ARG A 63 13.12 -2.62 -2.09
N ALA A 64 12.41 -1.53 -1.79
CA ALA A 64 12.84 -0.53 -0.82
C ALA A 64 12.92 -1.12 0.60
N GLY A 65 11.98 -1.99 0.98
CA GLY A 65 12.03 -2.73 2.26
C GLY A 65 13.13 -3.79 2.34
N VAL A 66 13.54 -4.38 1.21
CA VAL A 66 14.67 -5.33 1.13
C VAL A 66 16.03 -4.60 1.09
N ALA A 67 16.07 -3.34 0.65
CA ALA A 67 17.29 -2.54 0.54
C ALA A 67 17.52 -1.54 1.69
N GLY A 68 16.63 -1.45 2.68
CA GLY A 68 16.58 -0.27 3.55
C GLY A 68 16.08 -0.50 4.98
N VAL A 69 16.85 -1.26 5.76
CA VAL A 69 17.08 -0.93 7.20
C VAL A 69 18.59 -0.95 7.45
N CYS A 70 19.33 -0.16 6.68
CA CYS A 70 20.57 0.42 7.16
C CYS A 70 20.22 1.86 7.53
N ILE A 71 19.95 2.08 8.81
CA ILE A 71 19.90 3.42 9.38
C ILE A 71 21.36 3.74 9.72
N SER A 72 21.97 4.65 8.95
CA SER A 72 23.24 5.28 9.33
C SER A 72 23.05 6.22 10.52
#